data_AF-A0A2V8HL22-F1
#
_entry.id   AF-A0A2V8HL22-F1
#
_cell.length_a   1.000
_cell.length_b   1.000
_cell.length_c   1.000
_cell.angle_alpha   90.00
_cell.angle_beta   90.00
_cell.angle_gamma   90.00
#
_symmetry.space_group_name_H-M   'P 1'
#
loop_
_entity.id
_entity.type
_entity.pdbx_description
1 polymer ?
#
loop_
_entity_poly.entity_id
_entity_poly.type
_entity_poly.pdbx_seq_one_letter_code
_entity_poly.pdbx_strand_id
1 'polypeptide(L)'
;GWNFRREHLRLQQRSHYVIPDGGDQPNVVPRTASVWYYFREIDYPHIKELWETGDTIAKAAAMMTGVELLPTKVLGSAWPQHFNKAVAETTWANIQKVGLPEWSEADQTLAKALQKELKTREEGLRTKLREQLQGPVRENYGGGSDDIGDISWNVPTVTLRFPSNIPGLPGHNWANAISMATPIAHKGATAGAKVQAMTLLDLLLRPELVQQAWDYFRNEQTKDVKYEPLIRAQDQPAIWLNKATMEKYRAEMRKYYYDPSRYKTYLEQLGIQYPTVRK
;
A
#
# COMPACT_ATOMS: atom_id res chain seq x y z
N GLY A 1 7.85 -10.28 26.89
CA GLY A 1 9.08 -10.30 26.09
C GLY A 1 9.19 -9.10 25.16
N TRP A 2 8.42 -9.07 24.06
CA TRP A 2 8.60 -8.07 22.98
C TRP A 2 8.61 -6.61 23.45
N ASN A 3 7.64 -6.22 24.30
CA ASN A 3 7.54 -4.85 24.79
C ASN A 3 8.81 -4.37 25.52
N PHE A 4 9.49 -5.25 26.26
CA PHE A 4 10.75 -4.94 26.93
C PHE A 4 11.94 -4.91 25.97
N ARG A 5 11.94 -5.77 24.94
CA ARG A 5 13.00 -5.78 23.91
C ARG A 5 12.98 -4.51 23.06
N ARG A 6 11.81 -3.88 22.88
CA ARG A 6 11.57 -2.78 21.95
C ARG A 6 12.52 -1.59 22.14
N GLU A 7 12.93 -1.30 23.38
CA GLU A 7 13.85 -0.21 23.72
C GLU A 7 15.30 -0.46 23.25
N HIS A 8 15.63 -1.71 22.91
CA HIS A 8 16.96 -2.14 22.46
C HIS A 8 16.99 -2.51 20.96
N LEU A 9 15.95 -2.16 20.21
CA LEU A 9 15.91 -2.34 18.76
C LEU A 9 16.32 -1.04 18.05
N ARG A 10 16.69 -1.14 16.77
CA ARG A 10 17.03 0.01 15.92
C ARG A 10 15.89 1.03 15.89
N LEU A 11 16.20 2.32 15.77
CA LEU A 11 15.16 3.37 15.75
C LEU A 11 14.24 3.30 14.52
N GLN A 12 14.72 2.71 13.42
CA GLN A 12 14.00 2.55 12.16
C GLN A 12 12.90 1.49 12.23
N GLN A 13 13.03 0.52 13.13
CA GLN A 13 12.06 -0.56 13.24
C GLN A 13 10.67 -0.05 13.62
N ARG A 14 9.65 -0.75 13.14
CA ARG A 14 8.32 -0.69 13.75
C ARG A 14 7.80 -2.09 14.00
N SER A 15 7.13 -2.22 15.14
CA SER A 15 6.39 -3.42 15.49
C SER A 15 4.99 -3.03 15.96
N HIS A 16 3.99 -3.68 15.37
CA HIS A 16 2.58 -3.49 15.70
C HIS A 16 1.98 -4.85 15.94
N TYR A 17 1.06 -4.97 16.90
CA TYR A 17 0.43 -6.25 17.18
C TYR A 17 -0.97 -6.09 17.75
N VAL A 18 -1.73 -7.17 17.64
CA VAL A 18 -3.02 -7.37 18.29
C VAL A 18 -3.06 -8.78 18.89
N ILE A 19 -3.89 -8.97 19.91
CA ILE A 19 -4.16 -10.29 20.51
C ILE A 19 -5.54 -10.73 19.98
N PRO A 20 -5.60 -11.50 18.87
CA PRO A 20 -6.88 -11.93 18.32
C PRO A 20 -7.60 -12.99 19.18
N ASP A 21 -6.86 -13.70 20.03
CA ASP A 21 -7.41 -14.62 21.04
C ASP A 21 -6.61 -14.49 22.33
N GLY A 22 -7.26 -13.98 23.39
CA GLY A 22 -6.67 -13.79 24.72
C GLY A 22 -7.45 -14.48 25.83
N GLY A 23 -8.41 -15.35 25.49
CA GLY A 23 -9.37 -15.94 26.43
C GLY A 23 -10.69 -15.18 26.57
N ASP A 24 -11.71 -15.91 27.05
CA ASP A 24 -13.11 -15.45 27.06
C ASP A 24 -13.64 -14.99 28.42
N GLN A 25 -13.08 -15.52 29.52
CA GLN A 25 -13.55 -15.22 30.89
C GLN A 25 -12.40 -14.97 31.86
N PRO A 26 -12.50 -13.97 32.76
CA PRO A 26 -11.40 -13.57 33.64
C PRO A 26 -11.03 -14.61 34.70
N ASN A 27 -11.93 -15.53 35.02
CA ASN A 27 -11.74 -16.60 36.01
C ASN A 27 -11.43 -17.97 35.37
N VAL A 28 -11.30 -18.06 34.05
CA VAL A 28 -10.98 -19.30 33.33
C VAL A 28 -9.63 -19.14 32.65
N VAL A 29 -8.68 -20.02 32.98
CA VAL A 29 -7.38 -20.06 32.31
C VAL A 29 -7.59 -20.49 30.85
N PRO A 30 -7.20 -19.68 29.86
CA PRO A 30 -7.41 -20.03 28.46
C PRO A 30 -6.60 -21.26 28.05
N ARG A 31 -7.19 -22.16 27.26
CA ARG A 31 -6.49 -23.32 26.70
C ARG A 31 -5.50 -22.92 25.60
N THR A 32 -5.84 -21.89 24.84
CA THR A 32 -5.03 -21.31 23.78
C THR A 32 -5.02 -19.80 23.91
N ALA A 33 -3.99 -19.17 23.37
CA ALA A 33 -3.94 -17.75 23.14
C ALA A 33 -3.12 -17.50 21.87
N SER A 34 -3.38 -16.37 21.20
CA SER A 34 -2.62 -15.98 20.03
C SER A 34 -2.38 -14.48 19.99
N VAL A 35 -1.26 -14.12 19.38
CA VAL A 35 -0.86 -12.74 19.14
C VAL A 35 -0.38 -12.65 17.70
N TRP A 36 -0.78 -11.59 17.00
CA TRP A 36 -0.40 -11.35 15.62
C TRP A 36 0.47 -10.10 15.54
N TYR A 37 1.69 -10.25 15.02
CA TYR A 37 2.67 -9.20 14.83
C TYR A 37 2.83 -8.79 13.36
N TYR A 38 3.06 -7.49 13.15
CA TYR A 38 3.78 -6.95 12.00
C TYR A 38 5.17 -6.51 12.46
N PHE A 39 6.21 -7.03 11.81
CA PHE A 39 7.59 -6.55 11.95
C PHE A 39 7.99 -5.77 10.71
N ARG A 40 8.64 -4.63 10.91
CA ARG A 40 9.00 -3.74 9.83
C ARG A 40 10.38 -3.15 10.06
N GLU A 41 11.18 -3.20 9.01
CA GLU A 41 12.50 -2.60 8.90
C GLU A 41 12.72 -2.02 7.50
N ILE A 42 13.84 -1.34 7.30
CA ILE A 42 14.16 -0.65 6.03
C ILE A 42 14.88 -1.53 5.00
N ASP A 43 15.40 -2.68 5.42
CA ASP A 43 16.12 -3.64 4.59
C ASP A 43 15.89 -5.08 5.06
N TYR A 44 16.11 -6.05 4.17
CA TYR A 44 15.79 -7.46 4.43
C TYR A 44 16.55 -8.09 5.59
N PRO A 45 17.89 -7.96 5.70
CA PRO A 45 18.63 -8.51 6.84
C PRO A 45 18.05 -8.13 8.19
N HIS A 46 17.69 -6.85 8.37
CA HIS A 46 17.11 -6.40 9.64
C HIS A 46 15.63 -6.82 9.80
N ILE A 47 14.86 -6.99 8.73
CA ILE A 47 13.53 -7.63 8.81
C ILE A 47 13.66 -9.06 9.34
N LYS A 48 14.65 -9.82 8.85
CA LYS A 48 14.92 -11.19 9.32
C LYS A 48 15.38 -11.21 10.78
N GLU A 49 16.25 -10.29 11.19
CA GLU A 49 16.68 -10.16 12.59
C GLU A 49 15.49 -9.89 13.53
N LEU A 50 14.57 -9.00 13.14
CA LEU A 50 13.36 -8.72 13.92
C LEU A 50 12.46 -9.94 14.03
N TRP A 51 12.28 -10.66 12.93
CA TRP A 51 11.52 -11.91 12.93
C TRP A 51 12.14 -12.90 13.90
N GLU A 52 13.43 -13.19 13.77
CA GLU A 52 14.14 -14.18 14.59
C GLU A 52 14.12 -13.81 16.08
N THR A 53 14.20 -12.51 16.37
CA THR A 53 13.98 -11.96 17.72
C THR A 53 12.57 -12.26 18.22
N GLY A 54 11.56 -12.09 17.37
CA GLY A 54 10.16 -12.42 17.67
C GLY A 54 9.97 -13.91 17.97
N ASP A 55 10.52 -14.78 17.13
CA ASP A 55 10.48 -16.24 17.32
C ASP A 55 11.19 -16.68 18.61
N THR A 56 12.34 -16.07 18.91
CA THR A 56 13.07 -16.32 20.16
C THR A 56 12.25 -15.92 21.38
N ILE A 57 11.60 -14.75 21.32
CA ILE A 57 10.74 -14.26 22.41
C ILE A 57 9.51 -15.14 22.60
N ALA A 58 8.89 -15.63 21.50
CA ALA A 58 7.76 -16.54 21.58
C ALA A 58 8.15 -17.86 22.25
N LYS A 59 9.31 -18.44 21.88
CA LYS A 59 9.86 -19.66 22.50
C LYS A 59 10.16 -19.44 23.98
N ALA A 60 10.82 -18.33 24.32
CA ALA A 60 11.14 -18.00 25.71
C ALA A 60 9.89 -17.79 26.56
N ALA A 61 8.84 -17.15 26.03
CA ALA A 61 7.56 -16.99 26.71
C ALA A 61 6.90 -18.34 26.99
N ALA A 62 6.90 -19.25 26.01
CA ALA A 62 6.35 -20.59 26.18
C ALA A 62 7.10 -21.39 27.25
N MET A 63 8.45 -21.35 27.22
CA MET A 63 9.30 -21.96 28.25
C MET A 63 9.05 -21.38 29.64
N MET A 64 8.96 -20.05 29.75
CA MET A 64 8.73 -19.35 31.02
C MET A 64 7.39 -19.75 31.67
N THR A 65 6.35 -20.00 30.87
CA THR A 65 5.02 -20.34 31.38
C THR A 65 4.71 -21.84 31.36
N GLY A 66 5.66 -22.68 30.93
CA GLY A 66 5.46 -24.14 30.86
C GLY A 66 4.40 -24.58 29.84
N VAL A 67 4.21 -23.83 28.75
CA VAL A 67 3.25 -24.15 27.68
C VAL A 67 3.97 -24.52 26.38
N GLU A 68 3.24 -25.10 25.44
CA GLU A 68 3.74 -25.41 24.11
C GLU A 68 3.55 -24.21 23.16
N LEU A 69 4.60 -23.85 22.41
CA LEU A 69 4.47 -22.92 21.29
C LEU A 69 4.03 -23.68 20.04
N LEU A 70 2.80 -23.42 19.58
CA LEU A 70 2.30 -23.97 18.33
C LEU A 70 3.04 -23.38 17.11
N PRO A 71 3.03 -24.06 15.94
CA PRO A 71 3.67 -23.56 14.73
C PRO A 71 3.22 -22.14 14.35
N THR A 72 4.18 -21.26 14.12
CA THR A 72 3.92 -19.88 13.68
C THR A 72 3.42 -19.86 12.24
N LYS A 73 2.59 -18.87 11.90
CA LYS A 73 2.05 -18.67 10.54
C LYS A 73 2.45 -17.31 10.00
N VAL A 74 2.87 -17.27 8.74
CA VAL A 74 3.11 -16.02 8.02
C VAL A 74 1.83 -15.66 7.29
N LEU A 75 1.26 -14.50 7.61
CA LEU A 75 0.01 -14.04 6.99
C LEU A 75 0.25 -13.13 5.79
N GLY A 76 1.46 -12.56 5.68
CA GLY A 76 1.88 -11.74 4.56
C GLY A 76 3.33 -11.29 4.72
N SER A 77 3.93 -10.91 3.60
CA SER A 77 5.27 -10.32 3.54
C SER A 77 5.27 -9.12 2.61
N ALA A 78 6.20 -8.21 2.84
CA ALA A 78 6.49 -7.12 1.93
C ALA A 78 7.99 -6.81 2.03
N TRP A 79 8.73 -7.12 0.98
CA TRP A 79 10.11 -6.66 0.85
C TRP A 79 10.18 -5.13 0.70
N PRO A 80 11.30 -4.48 1.08
CA PRO A 80 11.53 -3.08 0.76
C PRO A 80 11.38 -2.84 -0.75
N GLN A 81 10.62 -1.84 -1.15
CA GLN A 81 10.40 -1.54 -2.56
C GLN A 81 11.71 -1.13 -3.24
N HIS A 82 11.95 -1.68 -4.43
CA HIS A 82 13.20 -1.49 -5.14
C HIS A 82 12.93 -1.30 -6.64
N PHE A 83 12.69 -0.06 -7.07
CA PHE A 83 12.16 0.23 -8.41
C PHE A 83 13.23 0.52 -9.47
N ASN A 84 12.96 0.10 -10.69
CA ASN A 84 13.89 0.14 -11.82
C ASN A 84 13.99 1.55 -12.43
N LYS A 85 15.23 2.06 -12.55
CA LYS A 85 15.50 3.41 -13.03
C LYS A 85 15.06 3.64 -14.48
N ALA A 86 15.43 2.75 -15.40
CA ALA A 86 15.14 2.92 -16.83
C ALA A 86 13.62 2.95 -17.10
N VAL A 87 12.88 2.06 -16.42
CA VAL A 87 11.41 2.04 -16.50
C VAL A 87 10.80 3.28 -15.85
N ALA A 88 11.39 3.79 -14.76
CA ALA A 88 10.92 5.00 -14.08
C ALA A 88 11.11 6.26 -14.94
N GLU A 89 12.26 6.40 -15.59
CA GLU A 89 12.55 7.51 -16.51
C GLU A 89 11.65 7.47 -17.75
N THR A 90 11.41 6.28 -18.30
CA THR A 90 10.43 6.07 -19.38
C THR A 90 9.02 6.49 -18.95
N THR A 91 8.60 6.04 -17.76
CA THR A 91 7.30 6.40 -17.20
C THR A 91 7.19 7.89 -16.95
N TRP A 92 8.24 8.53 -16.45
CA TRP A 92 8.28 9.98 -16.24
C TRP A 92 8.13 10.76 -17.54
N ALA A 93 8.81 10.36 -18.62
CA ALA A 93 8.65 10.99 -19.92
C ALA A 93 7.19 10.92 -20.42
N ASN A 94 6.49 9.81 -20.13
CA ASN A 94 5.07 9.67 -20.46
C ASN A 94 4.15 10.49 -19.54
N ILE A 95 4.49 10.64 -18.26
CA ILE A 95 3.81 11.60 -17.36
C ILE A 95 3.86 13.02 -17.95
N GLN A 96 5.02 13.44 -18.44
CA GLN A 96 5.19 14.78 -19.03
C GLN A 96 4.35 14.97 -20.30
N LYS A 97 4.24 13.94 -21.14
CA LYS A 97 3.41 13.97 -22.36
C LYS A 97 1.91 13.98 -22.06
N VAL A 98 1.46 13.15 -21.12
CA VAL A 98 0.05 13.04 -20.76
C VAL A 98 -0.44 14.28 -20.02
N GLY A 99 0.41 14.89 -19.18
CA GLY A 99 0.01 16.02 -18.35
C GLY A 99 -0.87 15.59 -17.17
N LEU A 100 -1.29 16.58 -16.38
CA LEU A 100 -2.22 16.33 -15.27
C LEU A 100 -3.67 16.18 -15.75
N PRO A 101 -4.55 15.55 -14.97
CA PRO A 101 -5.97 15.55 -15.27
C PRO A 101 -6.53 16.97 -15.25
N GLU A 102 -7.49 17.24 -16.13
CA GLU A 102 -8.24 18.50 -16.14
C GLU A 102 -9.29 18.51 -15.02
N TRP A 103 -9.03 19.32 -13.99
CA TRP A 103 -9.94 19.50 -12.86
C TRP A 103 -10.97 20.57 -13.17
N SER A 104 -12.26 20.25 -13.00
CA SER A 104 -13.33 21.23 -13.07
C SER A 104 -13.39 22.11 -11.82
N GLU A 105 -14.07 23.26 -11.90
CA GLU A 105 -14.32 24.12 -10.73
C GLU A 105 -15.00 23.37 -9.59
N ALA A 106 -15.92 22.45 -9.91
CA ALA A 106 -16.54 21.56 -8.94
C ALA A 106 -15.53 20.67 -8.18
N ASP A 107 -14.51 20.16 -8.88
CA ASP A 107 -13.49 19.30 -8.29
C ASP A 107 -12.63 20.09 -7.30
N GLN A 108 -12.24 21.30 -7.70
CA GLN A 108 -11.46 22.21 -6.86
C GLN A 108 -12.26 22.69 -5.65
N THR A 109 -13.55 22.98 -5.84
CA THR A 109 -14.46 23.36 -4.76
C THR A 109 -14.57 22.26 -3.71
N LEU A 110 -14.81 21.01 -4.12
CA LEU A 110 -14.87 19.88 -3.20
C LEU A 110 -13.52 19.67 -2.48
N ALA A 111 -12.41 19.70 -3.22
CA ALA A 111 -11.08 19.49 -2.66
C ALA A 111 -10.74 20.49 -1.56
N LYS A 112 -10.98 21.79 -1.81
CA LYS A 112 -10.74 22.85 -0.82
C LYS A 112 -11.69 22.75 0.36
N ALA A 113 -12.96 22.47 0.13
CA ALA A 113 -13.94 22.29 1.21
C ALA A 113 -13.53 21.15 2.15
N LEU A 114 -13.11 20.00 1.61
CA LEU A 114 -12.65 18.88 2.42
C LEU A 114 -11.33 19.19 3.16
N GLN A 115 -10.38 19.86 2.50
CA GLN A 115 -9.14 20.29 3.15
C GLN A 115 -9.41 21.22 4.34
N LYS A 116 -10.36 22.16 4.17
CA LYS A 116 -10.83 23.06 5.23
C LYS A 116 -11.49 22.29 6.37
N GLU A 117 -12.38 21.34 6.09
CA GLU A 117 -13.02 20.51 7.11
C GLU A 117 -12.00 19.72 7.94
N LEU A 118 -10.93 19.23 7.30
CA LEU A 118 -9.85 18.52 7.98
C LEU A 118 -8.78 19.44 8.58
N LYS A 119 -8.94 20.77 8.48
CA LYS A 119 -7.98 21.78 8.96
C LYS A 119 -6.58 21.58 8.39
N THR A 120 -6.52 21.19 7.13
CA THR A 120 -5.29 21.04 6.35
C THR A 120 -5.12 22.24 5.43
N ARG A 121 -3.97 22.36 4.75
CA ARG A 121 -3.73 23.46 3.81
C ARG A 121 -4.72 23.38 2.64
N GLU A 122 -5.50 24.45 2.43
CA GLU A 122 -6.50 24.58 1.36
C GLU A 122 -5.86 24.83 -0.02
N GLU A 123 -5.02 23.90 -0.49
CA GLU A 123 -4.30 24.02 -1.78
C GLU A 123 -5.09 23.49 -3.00
N GLY A 124 -6.21 22.81 -2.77
CA GLY A 124 -7.00 22.14 -3.81
C GLY A 124 -6.27 20.98 -4.48
N LEU A 125 -6.70 20.64 -5.70
CA LEU A 125 -6.07 19.63 -6.55
C LEU A 125 -4.87 20.21 -7.30
N ARG A 126 -3.85 19.37 -7.51
CA ARG A 126 -2.62 19.76 -8.21
C ARG A 126 -2.93 20.14 -9.66
N THR A 127 -2.53 21.33 -10.08
CA THR A 127 -2.68 21.85 -11.46
C THR A 127 -1.35 21.97 -12.21
N LYS A 128 -0.23 21.69 -11.54
CA LYS A 128 1.11 21.73 -12.14
C LYS A 128 1.85 20.43 -11.84
N LEU A 129 2.48 19.87 -12.87
CA LEU A 129 3.41 18.75 -12.70
C LEU A 129 4.61 19.20 -11.85
N ARG A 130 5.29 18.22 -11.26
CA ARG A 130 6.63 18.46 -10.71
C ARG A 130 7.58 18.76 -11.86
N GLU A 131 8.59 19.58 -11.58
CA GLU A 131 9.58 19.99 -12.59
C GLU A 131 10.45 18.83 -13.05
N GLN A 132 10.80 17.93 -12.13
CA GLN A 132 11.71 16.82 -12.38
C GLN A 132 11.32 15.54 -11.63
N LEU A 133 11.73 14.41 -12.19
CA LEU A 133 11.73 13.13 -11.49
C LEU A 133 12.67 13.23 -10.28
N GLN A 134 12.22 12.73 -9.14
CA GLN A 134 13.06 12.65 -7.95
C GLN A 134 13.91 11.37 -8.03
N GLY A 135 15.19 11.50 -7.68
CA GLY A 135 16.10 10.35 -7.56
C GLY A 135 15.77 9.47 -6.34
N PRO A 136 16.63 8.48 -6.06
CA PRO A 136 16.43 7.57 -4.94
C PRO A 136 16.37 8.31 -3.60
N VAL A 137 15.54 7.80 -2.68
CA VAL A 137 15.43 8.33 -1.33
C VAL A 137 16.75 8.08 -0.59
N ARG A 138 17.44 9.15 -0.19
CA ARG A 138 18.74 9.07 0.50
C ARG A 138 18.61 8.69 1.98
N GLU A 139 17.53 9.14 2.63
CA GLU A 139 17.26 8.85 4.03
C GLU A 139 15.88 8.18 4.15
N ASN A 140 15.89 6.85 4.29
CA ASN A 140 14.67 6.07 4.42
C ASN A 140 14.34 5.87 5.92
N TYR A 141 13.32 6.59 6.40
CA TYR A 141 12.79 6.44 7.76
C TYR A 141 11.51 5.56 7.80
N GLY A 142 11.26 4.77 6.75
CA GLY A 142 10.03 4.01 6.54
C GLY A 142 9.02 4.70 5.62
N GLY A 143 7.80 4.16 5.50
CA GLY A 143 6.79 4.67 4.56
C GLY A 143 5.57 3.76 4.35
N GLY A 144 5.06 3.64 3.13
CA GLY A 144 4.08 2.60 2.78
C GLY A 144 4.71 1.19 2.84
N SER A 145 3.89 0.15 2.87
CA SER A 145 4.32 -1.25 2.74
C SER A 145 3.34 -1.93 1.80
N ASP A 146 3.87 -2.65 0.81
CA ASP A 146 3.12 -3.18 -0.32
C ASP A 146 3.88 -4.41 -0.86
N ASP A 147 3.15 -5.45 -1.26
CA ASP A 147 3.72 -6.73 -1.73
C ASP A 147 4.42 -6.61 -3.08
N ILE A 148 4.22 -5.50 -3.82
CA ILE A 148 5.01 -5.15 -5.01
C ILE A 148 6.51 -5.09 -4.71
N GLY A 149 6.89 -4.90 -3.44
CA GLY A 149 8.26 -5.02 -2.98
C GLY A 149 8.88 -6.34 -3.41
N ASP A 150 8.23 -7.47 -3.08
CA ASP A 150 8.70 -8.81 -3.44
C ASP A 150 8.87 -8.98 -4.96
N ILE A 151 7.95 -8.43 -5.76
CA ILE A 151 8.03 -8.46 -7.23
C ILE A 151 9.21 -7.63 -7.74
N SER A 152 9.43 -6.46 -7.14
CA SER A 152 10.47 -5.52 -7.56
C SER A 152 11.90 -6.02 -7.38
N TRP A 153 12.10 -7.08 -6.59
CA TRP A 153 13.38 -7.79 -6.46
C TRP A 153 13.56 -8.96 -7.43
N ASN A 154 12.53 -9.31 -8.20
CA ASN A 154 12.55 -10.43 -9.15
C ASN A 154 12.51 -9.98 -10.61
N VAL A 155 11.84 -8.86 -10.91
CA VAL A 155 11.73 -8.30 -12.26
C VAL A 155 11.82 -6.77 -12.26
N PRO A 156 12.32 -6.14 -13.35
CA PRO A 156 12.30 -4.69 -13.50
C PRO A 156 10.90 -4.11 -13.29
N THR A 157 10.71 -3.37 -12.20
CA THR A 157 9.38 -2.94 -11.73
C THR A 157 9.37 -1.47 -11.38
N VAL A 158 8.25 -0.79 -11.63
CA VAL A 158 7.92 0.52 -11.07
C VAL A 158 6.48 0.53 -10.60
N THR A 159 6.15 1.46 -9.71
CA THR A 159 4.76 1.81 -9.42
C THR A 159 4.47 3.23 -9.91
N LEU A 160 3.28 3.45 -10.46
CA LEU A 160 2.84 4.78 -10.85
C LEU A 160 1.97 5.38 -9.75
N ARG A 161 2.45 6.45 -9.11
CA ARG A 161 1.64 7.30 -8.27
C ARG A 161 1.19 8.54 -9.05
N PHE A 162 -0.09 8.60 -9.37
CA PHE A 162 -0.67 9.68 -10.17
C PHE A 162 -1.80 10.41 -9.41
N PRO A 163 -2.02 11.72 -9.63
CA PRO A 163 -3.08 12.45 -8.93
C PRO A 163 -4.49 11.90 -9.20
N SER A 164 -5.04 11.19 -8.23
CA SER A 164 -6.42 10.65 -8.22
C SER A 164 -7.11 10.82 -6.85
N ASN A 165 -6.48 11.54 -5.93
CA ASN A 165 -6.99 11.87 -4.61
C ASN A 165 -6.66 13.33 -4.25
N ILE A 166 -7.32 13.87 -3.24
CA ILE A 166 -7.12 15.24 -2.76
C ILE A 166 -5.82 15.29 -1.94
N PRO A 167 -4.90 16.23 -2.23
CA PRO A 167 -3.68 16.41 -1.45
C PRO A 167 -3.96 16.82 0.01
N GLY A 168 -3.02 16.47 0.91
CA GLY A 168 -3.05 16.93 2.30
C GLY A 168 -3.97 16.16 3.23
N LEU A 169 -4.69 15.13 2.76
CA LEU A 169 -5.55 14.31 3.61
C LEU A 169 -4.75 13.25 4.40
N PRO A 170 -5.22 12.82 5.60
CA PRO A 170 -4.56 11.78 6.37
C PRO A 170 -4.64 10.42 5.67
N GLY A 171 -3.55 9.68 5.47
CA GLY A 171 -3.60 8.36 4.82
C GLY A 171 -4.47 7.33 5.57
N HIS A 172 -5.09 6.40 4.84
CA HIS A 172 -5.97 5.34 5.38
C HIS A 172 -7.15 5.87 6.22
N ASN A 173 -7.64 7.06 5.88
CA ASN A 173 -8.74 7.72 6.56
C ASN A 173 -9.99 7.79 5.67
N TRP A 174 -11.18 7.77 6.27
CA TRP A 174 -12.47 7.88 5.59
C TRP A 174 -12.55 9.08 4.63
N ALA A 175 -11.86 10.19 4.94
CA ALA A 175 -11.83 11.36 4.08
C ALA A 175 -11.26 11.08 2.68
N ASN A 176 -10.31 10.15 2.55
CA ASN A 176 -9.75 9.78 1.24
C ASN A 176 -10.75 8.99 0.39
N ALA A 177 -11.74 8.34 1.01
CA ALA A 177 -12.78 7.61 0.31
C ALA A 177 -13.73 8.56 -0.43
N ILE A 178 -13.81 9.84 -0.01
CA ILE A 178 -14.65 10.84 -0.67
C ILE A 178 -14.19 11.01 -2.12
N SER A 179 -12.91 11.31 -2.36
CA SER A 179 -12.45 11.56 -3.73
C SER A 179 -12.60 10.32 -4.62
N MET A 180 -12.44 9.12 -4.03
CA MET A 180 -12.61 7.82 -4.71
C MET A 180 -14.02 7.61 -5.25
N ALA A 181 -15.02 8.22 -4.60
CA ALA A 181 -16.42 8.22 -5.02
C ALA A 181 -16.82 9.52 -5.75
N THR A 182 -15.88 10.18 -6.44
CA THR A 182 -16.18 11.38 -7.25
C THR A 182 -15.44 11.38 -8.59
N PRO A 183 -15.78 12.28 -9.54
CA PRO A 183 -15.05 12.43 -10.80
C PRO A 183 -13.53 12.63 -10.63
N ILE A 184 -13.07 13.13 -9.48
CA ILE A 184 -11.64 13.34 -9.18
C ILE A 184 -10.84 12.05 -9.39
N ALA A 185 -11.28 10.94 -8.78
CA ALA A 185 -10.56 9.67 -8.89
C ALA A 185 -10.61 9.10 -10.32
N HIS A 186 -11.74 9.22 -11.01
CA HIS A 186 -11.88 8.72 -12.38
C HIS A 186 -11.02 9.50 -13.38
N LYS A 187 -11.00 10.84 -13.29
CA LYS A 187 -10.13 11.68 -14.12
C LYS A 187 -8.65 11.36 -13.87
N GLY A 188 -8.27 11.23 -12.60
CA GLY A 188 -6.92 10.84 -12.19
C GLY A 188 -6.50 9.45 -12.67
N ALA A 189 -7.34 8.44 -12.43
CA ALA A 189 -7.08 7.07 -12.84
C ALA A 189 -7.03 6.94 -14.37
N THR A 190 -7.90 7.63 -15.10
CA THR A 190 -7.90 7.61 -16.58
C THR A 190 -6.62 8.23 -17.13
N ALA A 191 -6.17 9.36 -16.59
CA ALA A 191 -4.90 9.96 -17.01
C ALA A 191 -3.70 9.08 -16.64
N GLY A 192 -3.68 8.51 -15.43
CA GLY A 192 -2.65 7.55 -15.02
C GLY A 192 -2.62 6.29 -15.90
N ALA A 193 -3.78 5.78 -16.31
CA ALA A 193 -3.87 4.64 -17.22
C ALA A 193 -3.29 4.97 -18.61
N LYS A 194 -3.46 6.19 -19.12
CA LYS A 194 -2.78 6.63 -20.35
C LYS A 194 -1.26 6.60 -20.19
N VAL A 195 -0.73 7.08 -19.07
CA VAL A 195 0.70 7.01 -18.77
C VAL A 195 1.19 5.55 -18.77
N GLN A 196 0.48 4.66 -18.06
CA GLN A 196 0.83 3.23 -18.02
C GLN A 196 0.78 2.58 -19.41
N ALA A 197 -0.26 2.86 -20.20
CA ALA A 197 -0.41 2.32 -21.54
C ALA A 197 0.72 2.80 -22.48
N MET A 198 1.08 4.08 -22.40
CA MET A 198 2.19 4.63 -23.18
C MET A 198 3.53 4.01 -22.77
N THR A 199 3.78 3.81 -21.47
CA THR A 199 4.99 3.11 -21.00
C THR A 199 5.01 1.66 -21.47
N LEU A 200 3.88 0.96 -21.45
CA LEU A 200 3.79 -0.40 -21.96
C LEU A 200 4.10 -0.46 -23.47
N LEU A 201 3.52 0.44 -24.26
CA LEU A 201 3.81 0.55 -25.69
C LEU A 201 5.28 0.85 -25.94
N ASP A 202 5.89 1.73 -25.15
CA ASP A 202 7.31 2.01 -25.23
C ASP A 202 8.14 0.74 -25.01
N LEU A 203 7.87 -0.02 -23.95
CA LEU A 203 8.59 -1.27 -23.67
C LEU A 203 8.38 -2.34 -24.75
N LEU A 204 7.19 -2.39 -25.37
CA LEU A 204 6.87 -3.36 -26.43
C LEU A 204 7.50 -2.99 -27.78
N LEU A 205 7.60 -1.71 -28.10
CA LEU A 205 8.05 -1.22 -29.41
C LEU A 205 9.52 -0.82 -29.43
N ARG A 206 10.15 -0.67 -28.26
CA ARG A 206 11.55 -0.25 -28.10
C ARG A 206 12.33 -1.27 -27.28
N PRO A 207 12.79 -2.38 -27.91
CA PRO A 207 13.46 -3.47 -27.21
C PRO A 207 14.73 -3.04 -26.45
N GLU A 208 15.37 -1.94 -26.86
CA GLU A 208 16.49 -1.35 -26.15
C GLU A 208 16.15 -0.90 -24.72
N LEU A 209 14.90 -0.48 -24.46
CA LEU A 209 14.46 -0.13 -23.11
C LEU A 209 14.36 -1.34 -22.19
N VAL A 210 13.91 -2.48 -22.74
CA VAL A 210 13.86 -3.74 -22.01
C VAL A 210 15.27 -4.22 -21.67
N GLN A 211 16.20 -4.11 -22.62
CA GLN A 211 17.60 -4.44 -22.40
C GLN A 211 18.22 -3.56 -21.30
N GLN A 212 18.03 -2.23 -21.38
CA GLN A 212 18.52 -1.29 -20.37
C GLN A 212 17.92 -1.56 -18.98
N ALA A 213 16.63 -1.88 -18.91
CA ALA A 213 15.96 -2.22 -17.66
C ALA A 213 16.57 -3.47 -17.02
N TRP A 214 16.83 -4.53 -17.80
CA TRP A 214 17.46 -5.76 -17.31
C TRP A 214 18.94 -5.59 -16.97
N ASP A 215 19.67 -4.76 -17.69
CA ASP A 215 21.08 -4.51 -17.41
C ASP A 215 21.24 -3.71 -16.11
N TYR A 216 20.44 -2.65 -15.92
CA TYR A 216 20.38 -1.96 -14.63
C TYR A 216 19.96 -2.91 -13.51
N PHE A 217 18.91 -3.71 -13.74
CA PHE A 217 18.37 -4.64 -12.74
C PHE A 217 19.44 -5.62 -12.23
N ARG A 218 20.22 -6.22 -13.14
CA ARG A 218 21.21 -7.26 -12.79
C ARG A 218 22.54 -6.70 -12.31
N ASN A 219 23.01 -5.62 -12.93
CA ASN A 219 24.38 -5.14 -12.74
C ASN A 219 24.51 -4.01 -11.72
N GLU A 220 23.40 -3.33 -11.39
CA GLU A 220 23.40 -2.26 -10.39
C GLU A 220 22.39 -2.54 -9.28
N GLN A 221 21.13 -2.70 -9.64
CA GLN A 221 20.01 -2.72 -8.71
C GLN A 221 20.06 -3.92 -7.75
N THR A 222 20.20 -5.13 -8.27
CA THR A 222 20.23 -6.37 -7.48
C THR A 222 21.64 -6.95 -7.34
N LYS A 223 22.68 -6.16 -7.59
CA LYS A 223 24.06 -6.64 -7.65
C LYS A 223 24.48 -7.34 -6.37
N ASP A 224 24.28 -6.66 -5.24
CA ASP A 224 24.84 -7.06 -3.93
C ASP A 224 23.83 -7.82 -3.06
N VAL A 225 22.52 -7.63 -3.29
CA VAL A 225 21.44 -8.23 -2.50
C VAL A 225 20.53 -9.03 -3.42
N LYS A 226 20.22 -10.27 -3.01
CA LYS A 226 19.34 -11.18 -3.73
C LYS A 226 18.05 -11.41 -2.94
N TYR A 227 16.96 -11.61 -3.67
CA TYR A 227 15.66 -11.91 -3.09
C TYR A 227 15.67 -13.24 -2.36
N GLU A 228 15.13 -13.24 -1.14
CA GLU A 228 14.85 -14.43 -0.35
C GLU A 228 13.42 -14.34 0.20
N PRO A 229 12.53 -15.29 -0.13
CA PRO A 229 11.14 -15.20 0.28
C PRO A 229 11.01 -15.24 1.81
N LEU A 230 10.21 -14.33 2.35
CA LEU A 230 9.77 -14.37 3.74
C LEU A 230 8.65 -15.42 3.93
N ILE A 231 7.87 -15.67 2.89
CA ILE A 231 6.86 -16.72 2.85
C ILE A 231 7.57 -18.08 2.71
N ARG A 232 7.25 -19.04 3.58
CA ARG A 232 7.83 -20.39 3.56
C ARG A 232 7.01 -21.30 2.65
N ALA A 233 7.59 -22.42 2.23
CA ALA A 233 6.92 -23.36 1.31
C ALA A 233 5.56 -23.89 1.81
N GLN A 234 5.40 -24.01 3.14
CA GLN A 234 4.16 -24.45 3.77
C GLN A 234 3.15 -23.34 4.04
N ASP A 235 3.55 -22.07 3.95
CA ASP A 235 2.64 -20.95 4.20
C ASP A 235 1.59 -20.87 3.09
N GLN A 236 0.36 -20.56 3.47
CA GLN A 236 -0.78 -20.48 2.56
C GLN A 236 -1.42 -19.10 2.66
N PRO A 237 -1.97 -18.56 1.55
CA PRO A 237 -2.59 -17.25 1.56
C PRO A 237 -3.77 -17.23 2.55
N ALA A 238 -3.84 -16.16 3.36
CA ALA A 238 -4.79 -16.02 4.47
C ALA A 238 -6.22 -15.67 4.01
N ILE A 239 -6.78 -16.43 3.05
CA ILE A 239 -8.07 -16.16 2.38
C ILE A 239 -9.28 -16.20 3.32
N TRP A 240 -9.12 -16.77 4.53
CA TRP A 240 -10.17 -16.86 5.54
C TRP A 240 -10.35 -15.59 6.37
N LEU A 241 -9.34 -14.73 6.49
CA LEU A 241 -9.35 -13.59 7.42
C LEU A 241 -10.55 -12.65 7.20
N ASN A 242 -10.91 -12.41 5.94
CA ASN A 242 -12.01 -11.52 5.59
C ASN A 242 -13.30 -12.26 5.23
N LYS A 243 -13.33 -13.59 5.27
CA LYS A 243 -14.45 -14.39 4.75
C LYS A 243 -15.78 -14.03 5.43
N ALA A 244 -15.83 -14.04 6.75
CA ALA A 244 -17.06 -13.73 7.50
C ALA A 244 -17.55 -12.28 7.24
N THR A 245 -16.64 -11.32 7.21
CA THR A 245 -16.95 -9.92 6.85
C THR A 245 -17.52 -9.82 5.44
N MET A 246 -16.89 -10.48 4.48
CA MET A 246 -17.37 -10.49 3.09
C MET A 246 -18.74 -11.18 2.99
N GLU A 247 -18.95 -12.32 3.63
CA GLU A 247 -20.25 -13.01 3.65
C GLU A 247 -21.35 -12.15 4.24
N LYS A 248 -21.06 -11.46 5.35
CA LYS A 248 -22.02 -10.56 6.02
C LYS A 248 -22.43 -9.39 5.12
N TYR A 249 -21.49 -8.76 4.42
CA TYR A 249 -21.75 -7.49 3.72
C TYR A 249 -21.94 -7.62 2.21
N ARG A 250 -21.60 -8.75 1.58
CA ARG A 250 -21.64 -8.89 0.11
C ARG A 250 -23.04 -8.63 -0.46
N ALA A 251 -24.09 -9.16 0.18
CA ALA A 251 -25.45 -8.98 -0.30
C ALA A 251 -25.90 -7.50 -0.25
N GLU A 252 -25.54 -6.79 0.83
CA GLU A 252 -25.82 -5.36 0.97
C GLU A 252 -25.02 -4.53 -0.03
N MET A 253 -23.73 -4.82 -0.23
CA MET A 253 -22.88 -4.12 -1.20
C MET A 253 -23.43 -4.22 -2.63
N ARG A 254 -23.96 -5.39 -3.03
CA ARG A 254 -24.49 -5.62 -4.38
C ARG A 254 -25.66 -4.70 -4.73
N LYS A 255 -26.44 -4.25 -3.75
CA LYS A 255 -27.55 -3.31 -3.98
C LYS A 255 -27.07 -1.94 -4.48
N TYR A 256 -25.80 -1.60 -4.22
CA TYR A 256 -25.19 -0.33 -4.61
C TYR A 256 -24.25 -0.47 -5.82
N TYR A 257 -24.22 -1.62 -6.49
CA TYR A 257 -23.42 -1.78 -7.69
C TYR A 257 -23.96 -0.88 -8.78
N TYR A 258 -23.05 -0.17 -9.45
CA TYR A 258 -23.40 0.77 -10.51
C TYR A 258 -24.01 0.02 -11.70
N ASP A 259 -25.19 0.45 -12.13
CA ASP A 259 -25.90 -0.05 -13.30
C ASP A 259 -25.79 0.97 -14.46
N PRO A 260 -24.80 0.79 -15.36
CA PRO A 260 -24.59 1.70 -16.48
C PRO A 260 -25.70 1.62 -17.55
N SER A 261 -26.62 0.65 -17.48
CA SER A 261 -27.76 0.57 -18.42
C SER A 261 -28.89 1.54 -18.06
N ARG A 262 -28.92 2.02 -16.81
CA ARG A 262 -29.98 2.88 -16.27
C ARG A 262 -29.54 4.30 -15.96
N TYR A 263 -28.28 4.47 -15.54
CA TYR A 263 -27.76 5.76 -15.10
C TYR A 263 -26.47 6.07 -15.85
N LYS A 264 -26.21 7.36 -16.12
CA LYS A 264 -24.97 7.79 -16.79
C LYS A 264 -23.77 7.75 -15.84
N THR A 265 -24.02 7.90 -14.54
CA THR A 265 -22.99 7.84 -13.48
C THR A 265 -23.54 7.20 -12.21
N TYR A 266 -22.68 6.66 -11.35
CA TYR A 266 -23.13 6.16 -10.04
C TYR A 266 -23.59 7.28 -9.11
N LEU A 267 -23.10 8.52 -9.30
CA LEU A 267 -23.59 9.67 -8.53
C LEU A 267 -25.06 9.93 -8.84
N GLU A 268 -25.45 9.85 -10.11
CA GLU A 268 -26.85 9.93 -10.53
C GLU A 268 -27.68 8.78 -9.95
N GLN A 269 -27.18 7.54 -10.02
CA GLN A 269 -27.83 6.38 -9.41
C GLN A 269 -28.09 6.56 -7.91
N LEU A 270 -27.17 7.20 -7.20
CA LEU A 270 -27.26 7.47 -5.76
C LEU A 270 -28.00 8.78 -5.43
N GLY A 271 -28.43 9.55 -6.43
CA GLY A 271 -29.09 10.85 -6.24
C GLY A 271 -28.17 11.92 -5.64
N ILE A 272 -26.86 11.81 -5.82
CA ILE A 272 -25.85 12.72 -5.25
C ILE A 272 -25.61 13.88 -6.21
N GLN A 273 -25.82 15.10 -5.73
CA GLN A 273 -25.43 16.33 -6.44
C GLN A 273 -23.95 16.63 -6.22
N TYR A 274 -23.21 16.85 -7.32
CA TYR A 274 -21.78 17.11 -7.29
C TYR A 274 -21.45 18.58 -7.67
N PRO A 275 -20.61 19.29 -6.90
CA PRO A 275 -19.93 18.84 -5.68
C PRO A 275 -20.84 18.94 -4.45
N THR A 276 -20.70 18.00 -3.51
CA THR A 276 -21.38 18.06 -2.21
C THR A 276 -20.46 18.72 -1.18
N VAL A 277 -20.79 19.93 -0.72
CA VAL A 277 -20.03 20.67 0.29
C VAL A 277 -20.94 21.10 1.45
N ARG A 278 -20.40 21.16 2.67
CA ARG A 278 -21.10 21.81 3.78
C ARG A 278 -21.19 23.30 3.52
N LYS A 279 -22.36 23.89 3.79
CA LYS A 279 -22.58 25.33 3.77
C LYS A 279 -21.97 25.99 5.00
#